data_AF-A0A1Y4DMC1-F1
#
_entry.id   AF-A0A1Y4DMC1-F1
#
_cell.length_a   1.000
_cell.length_b   1.000
_cell.length_c   1.000
_cell.angle_alpha   90.00
_cell.angle_beta   90.00
_cell.angle_gamma   90.00
#
_symmetry.space_group_name_H-M   'P 1'
#
loop_
_entity.id
_entity.type
_entity.pdbx_description
1 polymer ?
#
loop_
_entity_poly.entity_id
_entity_poly.type
_entity_poly.pdbx_seq_one_letter_code
_entity_poly.pdbx_strand_id
1 'polypeptide(L)'
;MSLVAFLYLFYTFNMKRYLSILWGAVLLAGCCAFAYGAPPVQEGCLKKLVRRLQPAAGEPGRAAMNRLRWMRFYLPTVKIAEREGFWERLFHSFSEADKQRAVASYLYQMYISSAVYGGEIPPRLTVNYLGVLNGLERLEANFDAREALAYYQKNKAEIKKWLVQFFKEAALPVYQPENARNDITEKAFLKTLARSTLEHGRAGYVLAAPRWNEPLPQADQKWLQEVQRLAAADIRQKVVLYEENAASLSSLDKLSGQYTDGGKVYLFRPAGKECAACSYLTCSRVCRQVQAQPSRNWGLMQVYQLQLRPLKASQLRPASGTKFFSPQGKAYPDWFYHEAVLVILNHGKRHIPVVLDPFLAEGPMAFSQWLAHFSPQHTVLYAYPFQRWSDTEERLVRPDKVKGNKIWKDGRSYKPYPVEY
;
A
#
# COMPACT_ATOMS: atom_id res chain seq x y z
N MET A 1 72.29 6.15 -41.86
CA MET A 1 71.36 5.95 -40.73
C MET A 1 70.83 4.52 -40.80
N SER A 2 71.06 3.71 -39.77
CA SER A 2 70.74 2.28 -39.78
C SER A 2 69.22 2.03 -39.69
N LEU A 3 68.72 1.07 -40.47
CA LEU A 3 67.33 0.57 -40.51
C LEU A 3 66.78 0.24 -39.11
N VAL A 4 67.68 -0.09 -38.17
CA VAL A 4 67.37 -0.37 -36.76
C VAL A 4 66.87 0.87 -36.02
N ALA A 5 67.39 2.07 -36.32
CA ALA A 5 66.93 3.31 -35.69
C ALA A 5 65.53 3.73 -36.19
N PHE A 6 65.21 3.43 -37.46
CA PHE A 6 63.89 3.73 -38.03
C PHE A 6 62.82 2.78 -37.49
N LEU A 7 63.13 1.48 -37.36
CA LEU A 7 62.23 0.50 -36.74
C LEU A 7 62.00 0.78 -35.25
N TYR A 8 63.01 1.25 -34.52
CA TYR A 8 62.85 1.58 -33.09
C TYR A 8 62.00 2.84 -32.88
N LEU A 9 62.15 3.87 -33.73
CA LEU A 9 61.27 5.05 -33.73
C LEU A 9 59.84 4.69 -34.16
N PHE A 10 59.66 3.84 -35.17
CA PHE A 10 58.32 3.42 -35.61
C PHE A 10 57.60 2.55 -34.56
N TYR A 11 58.34 1.67 -33.89
CA TYR A 11 57.81 0.81 -32.82
C TYR A 11 57.41 1.62 -31.58
N THR A 12 58.24 2.58 -31.16
CA THR A 12 57.96 3.41 -29.96
C THR A 12 56.87 4.45 -30.20
N PHE A 13 56.75 4.99 -31.41
CA PHE A 13 55.72 5.99 -31.74
C PHE A 13 54.33 5.37 -31.93
N ASN A 14 54.24 4.21 -32.60
CA ASN A 14 52.95 3.51 -32.75
C ASN A 14 52.50 2.87 -31.44
N MET A 15 53.39 2.27 -30.63
CA MET A 15 53.00 1.71 -29.33
C MET A 15 52.42 2.77 -28.39
N LYS A 16 52.97 4.00 -28.34
CA LYS A 16 52.38 5.07 -27.51
C LYS A 16 50.99 5.51 -27.97
N ARG A 17 50.74 5.52 -29.29
CA ARG A 17 49.43 5.87 -29.86
C ARG A 17 48.40 4.77 -29.62
N TYR A 18 48.79 3.50 -29.77
CA TYR A 18 47.93 2.37 -29.45
C TYR A 18 47.70 2.23 -27.94
N LEU A 19 48.70 2.46 -27.08
CA LEU A 19 48.52 2.47 -25.63
C LEU A 19 47.58 3.59 -25.20
N SER A 20 47.70 4.80 -25.76
CA SER A 20 46.83 5.92 -25.40
C SER A 20 45.39 5.74 -25.89
N ILE A 21 45.18 5.07 -27.03
CA ILE A 21 43.85 4.66 -27.50
C ILE A 21 43.30 3.50 -26.65
N LEU A 22 44.13 2.53 -26.23
CA LEU A 22 43.71 1.44 -25.35
C LEU A 22 43.39 1.95 -23.94
N TRP A 23 44.19 2.85 -23.38
CA TRP A 23 43.89 3.52 -22.11
C TRP A 23 42.68 4.43 -22.24
N GLY A 24 42.51 5.14 -23.36
CA GLY A 24 41.31 5.91 -23.67
C GLY A 24 40.06 5.03 -23.76
N ALA A 25 40.15 3.85 -24.38
CA ALA A 25 39.07 2.87 -24.49
C ALA A 25 38.81 2.13 -23.18
N VAL A 26 39.82 1.85 -22.35
CA VAL A 26 39.70 1.25 -21.01
C VAL A 26 39.16 2.27 -19.99
N LEU A 27 39.50 3.56 -20.14
CA LEU A 27 38.92 4.66 -19.35
C LEU A 27 37.49 4.98 -19.80
N LEU A 28 37.17 4.93 -21.10
CA LEU A 28 35.79 5.04 -21.60
C LEU A 28 34.95 3.82 -21.23
N ALA A 29 35.49 2.60 -21.35
CA ALA A 29 34.82 1.37 -20.93
C ALA A 29 34.69 1.30 -19.41
N GLY A 30 35.66 1.83 -18.65
CA GLY A 30 35.57 2.02 -17.20
C GLY A 30 34.48 3.03 -16.81
N CYS A 31 34.40 4.17 -17.51
CA CYS A 31 33.34 5.16 -17.28
C CYS A 31 31.95 4.66 -17.70
N CYS A 32 31.86 3.82 -18.74
CA CYS A 32 30.61 3.18 -19.16
C CYS A 32 30.23 1.98 -18.27
N ALA A 33 31.19 1.24 -17.71
CA ALA A 33 30.95 0.15 -16.77
C ALA A 33 30.55 0.63 -15.37
N PHE A 34 30.94 1.84 -14.96
CA PHE A 34 30.42 2.47 -13.73
C PHE A 34 29.00 3.04 -13.86
N ALA A 35 28.44 3.09 -15.08
CA ALA A 35 27.07 3.53 -15.34
C ALA A 35 26.07 2.35 -15.35
N TYR A 36 26.53 1.11 -15.52
CA TYR A 36 25.69 -0.08 -15.57
C TYR A 36 26.18 -1.15 -14.57
N GLY A 37 25.64 -1.13 -13.35
CA GLY A 37 25.64 -2.33 -12.49
C GLY A 37 26.04 -2.14 -11.02
N ALA A 38 26.67 -1.03 -10.64
CA ALA A 38 26.90 -0.73 -9.23
C ALA A 38 25.64 -0.09 -8.62
N PRO A 39 25.02 -0.66 -7.56
CA PRO A 39 23.95 0.03 -6.87
C PRO A 39 24.47 1.41 -6.40
N PRO A 40 23.63 2.46 -6.42
CA PRO A 40 23.95 3.78 -5.86
C PRO A 40 24.69 3.62 -4.53
N VAL A 41 25.70 4.44 -4.24
CA VAL A 41 26.50 4.32 -3.00
C VAL A 41 25.59 4.19 -1.78
N GLN A 42 24.47 4.91 -1.79
CA GLN A 42 23.45 4.84 -0.74
C GLN A 42 22.63 3.55 -0.74
N GLU A 43 22.21 3.02 -1.90
CA GLU A 43 21.54 1.71 -1.99
C GLU A 43 22.51 0.59 -1.60
N GLY A 44 23.78 0.69 -1.95
CA GLY A 44 24.84 -0.23 -1.54
C GLY A 44 25.11 -0.18 -0.04
N CYS A 45 25.17 1.01 0.57
CA CYS A 45 25.33 1.21 2.01
C CYS A 45 24.08 0.76 2.78
N LEU A 46 22.88 1.04 2.29
CA LEU A 46 21.62 0.53 2.84
C LEU A 46 21.55 -0.99 2.70
N LYS A 47 21.87 -1.56 1.55
CA LYS A 47 21.95 -3.03 1.36
C LYS A 47 22.99 -3.65 2.29
N LYS A 48 24.15 -3.01 2.49
CA LYS A 48 25.16 -3.46 3.45
C LYS A 48 24.67 -3.36 4.90
N LEU A 49 24.01 -2.27 5.29
CA LEU A 49 23.42 -2.11 6.61
C LEU A 49 22.32 -3.14 6.83
N VAL A 50 21.40 -3.29 5.87
CA VAL A 50 20.36 -4.31 5.86
C VAL A 50 20.98 -5.70 5.94
N ARG A 51 22.04 -6.03 5.19
CA ARG A 51 22.77 -7.30 5.27
C ARG A 51 23.47 -7.51 6.61
N ARG A 52 24.03 -6.46 7.23
CA ARG A 52 24.61 -6.54 8.59
C ARG A 52 23.54 -6.72 9.67
N LEU A 53 22.34 -6.22 9.41
CA LEU A 53 21.17 -6.42 10.27
C LEU A 53 20.39 -7.69 9.92
N GLN A 54 20.67 -8.33 8.77
CA GLN A 54 20.19 -9.66 8.42
C GLN A 54 20.95 -10.66 9.31
N PRO A 55 20.26 -11.67 9.85
CA PRO A 55 20.93 -12.70 10.61
C PRO A 55 21.69 -13.62 9.63
N ALA A 56 22.70 -14.32 10.14
CA ALA A 56 23.42 -15.34 9.38
C ALA A 56 22.43 -16.40 8.83
N ALA A 57 22.81 -17.07 7.73
CA ALA A 57 22.00 -18.10 7.10
C ALA A 57 21.57 -19.15 8.13
N GLY A 58 20.25 -19.29 8.36
CA GLY A 58 19.68 -20.22 9.34
C GLY A 58 18.65 -19.61 10.30
N GLU A 59 18.57 -18.28 10.44
CA GLU A 59 17.58 -17.63 11.32
C GLU A 59 16.56 -16.79 10.52
N PRO A 60 15.33 -17.27 10.30
CA PRO A 60 14.27 -16.43 9.74
C PRO A 60 13.82 -15.38 10.79
N GLY A 61 13.72 -14.10 10.41
CA GLY A 61 13.02 -13.09 11.22
C GLY A 61 13.57 -11.67 11.26
N ARG A 62 14.90 -11.43 11.26
CA ARG A 62 15.45 -10.06 11.44
C ARG A 62 15.31 -9.14 10.23
N ALA A 63 15.27 -9.68 9.00
CA ALA A 63 15.12 -8.87 7.78
C ALA A 63 13.73 -8.23 7.67
N ALA A 64 12.68 -8.97 8.07
CA ALA A 64 11.33 -8.47 8.10
C ALA A 64 11.20 -7.35 9.14
N MET A 65 11.68 -7.55 10.37
CA MET A 65 11.52 -6.58 11.47
C MET A 65 12.00 -5.16 11.15
N ASN A 66 13.11 -5.07 10.42
CA ASN A 66 13.67 -3.80 10.00
C ASN A 66 12.74 -3.07 9.02
N ARG A 67 12.04 -3.78 8.11
CA ARG A 67 11.16 -3.17 7.09
C ARG A 67 10.15 -2.20 7.69
N LEU A 68 9.31 -2.60 8.65
CA LEU A 68 8.35 -1.67 9.25
C LEU A 68 8.96 -0.69 10.26
N ARG A 69 10.10 -1.03 10.89
CA ARG A 69 10.83 -0.08 11.74
C ARG A 69 11.32 1.11 10.92
N TRP A 70 11.69 0.87 9.67
CA TRP A 70 12.08 1.88 8.69
C TRP A 70 10.86 2.49 7.99
N MET A 71 9.77 1.74 7.81
CA MET A 71 8.46 2.29 7.45
C MET A 71 7.77 2.95 8.66
N ARG A 72 8.51 3.81 9.36
CA ARG A 72 7.91 4.80 10.26
C ARG A 72 6.91 5.56 9.42
N PHE A 73 5.63 5.52 9.78
CA PHE A 73 4.78 6.71 9.85
C PHE A 73 3.35 6.44 10.33
N TYR A 74 2.84 5.20 10.45
CA TYR A 74 1.39 5.03 10.65
C TYR A 74 1.02 3.99 11.71
N LEU A 75 1.35 4.26 12.98
CA LEU A 75 0.84 3.45 14.08
C LEU A 75 -0.70 3.48 14.11
N PRO A 76 -1.36 2.38 14.54
CA PRO A 76 -2.80 2.32 14.63
C PRO A 76 -3.25 3.38 15.63
N THR A 77 -4.07 4.33 15.18
CA THR A 77 -4.57 5.40 16.02
C THR A 77 -6.05 5.20 16.28
N VAL A 78 -6.46 5.40 17.53
CA VAL A 78 -7.88 5.45 17.89
C VAL A 78 -8.47 6.85 17.77
N LYS A 79 -7.62 7.86 17.53
CA LYS A 79 -8.08 9.23 17.31
C LYS A 79 -9.00 9.24 16.10
N ILE A 80 -10.20 9.74 16.31
CA ILE A 80 -11.16 9.99 15.25
C ILE A 80 -10.75 11.32 14.67
N ALA A 81 -10.35 11.31 13.40
CA ALA A 81 -10.12 12.56 12.70
C ALA A 81 -11.46 13.10 12.21
N GLU A 82 -11.67 14.39 12.40
CA GLU A 82 -12.75 15.09 11.74
C GLU A 82 -12.49 15.07 10.24
N ARG A 83 -13.48 14.66 9.46
CA ARG A 83 -13.41 14.79 8.01
C ARG A 83 -13.71 16.24 7.66
N GLU A 84 -12.92 16.82 6.78
CA GLU A 84 -13.16 18.13 6.19
C GLU A 84 -14.62 18.23 5.67
N GLY A 85 -15.29 19.33 6.00
CA GLY A 85 -16.64 19.61 5.54
C GLY A 85 -16.73 19.80 4.02
N PHE A 86 -17.93 20.05 3.51
CA PHE A 86 -18.14 20.23 2.06
C PHE A 86 -17.33 21.42 1.50
N TRP A 87 -17.32 22.54 2.21
CA TRP A 87 -16.62 23.75 1.79
C TRP A 87 -15.11 23.60 1.89
N GLU A 88 -14.65 22.99 2.98
CA GLU A 88 -13.25 22.64 3.17
C GLU A 88 -12.80 21.77 2.00
N ARG A 89 -13.50 20.67 1.66
CA ARG A 89 -13.14 19.80 0.52
C ARG A 89 -13.10 20.49 -0.84
N LEU A 90 -13.92 21.53 -1.08
CA LEU A 90 -13.89 22.31 -2.32
C LEU A 90 -12.64 23.20 -2.42
N PHE A 91 -12.09 23.61 -1.28
CA PHE A 91 -10.93 24.50 -1.19
C PHE A 91 -9.68 23.82 -0.60
N HIS A 92 -9.77 22.54 -0.23
CA HIS A 92 -8.68 21.81 0.43
C HIS A 92 -7.64 21.39 -0.59
N SER A 93 -6.77 22.33 -0.92
CA SER A 93 -5.46 22.01 -1.46
C SER A 93 -4.54 21.68 -0.29
N PHE A 94 -3.99 20.47 -0.24
CA PHE A 94 -2.83 20.20 0.62
C PHE A 94 -1.76 21.24 0.37
N SER A 95 -1.09 21.70 1.43
CA SER A 95 0.01 22.65 1.28
C SER A 95 1.07 22.05 0.37
N GLU A 96 1.78 22.88 -0.39
CA GLU A 96 2.89 22.39 -1.22
C GLU A 96 3.95 21.65 -0.38
N ALA A 97 4.12 22.04 0.89
CA ALA A 97 4.99 21.35 1.85
C ALA A 97 4.50 19.90 2.13
N ASP A 98 3.20 19.66 2.25
CA ASP A 98 2.64 18.32 2.46
C ASP A 98 2.86 17.44 1.23
N LYS A 99 2.65 17.99 0.03
CA LYS A 99 2.91 17.28 -1.23
C LYS A 99 4.39 16.94 -1.38
N GLN A 100 5.29 17.89 -1.11
CA GLN A 100 6.75 17.67 -1.12
C GLN A 100 7.14 16.56 -0.13
N ARG A 101 6.60 16.60 1.10
CA ARG A 101 6.85 15.59 2.14
C ARG A 101 6.33 14.21 1.73
N ALA A 102 5.18 14.13 1.09
CA ALA A 102 4.59 12.87 0.64
C ALA A 102 5.41 12.23 -0.49
N VAL A 103 5.87 13.01 -1.47
CA VAL A 103 6.76 12.52 -2.54
C VAL A 103 8.11 12.08 -1.97
N ALA A 104 8.68 12.85 -1.02
CA ALA A 104 9.87 12.44 -0.29
C ALA A 104 9.65 11.13 0.49
N SER A 105 8.46 10.96 1.09
CA SER A 105 8.10 9.74 1.82
C SER A 105 8.03 8.54 0.88
N TYR A 106 7.42 8.70 -0.29
CA TYR A 106 7.42 7.67 -1.33
C TYR A 106 8.84 7.23 -1.71
N LEU A 107 9.71 8.19 -2.05
CA LEU A 107 11.11 7.92 -2.44
C LEU A 107 11.88 7.24 -1.32
N TYR A 108 11.73 7.73 -0.08
CA TYR A 108 12.31 7.12 1.11
C TYR A 108 11.89 5.66 1.26
N GLN A 109 10.58 5.37 1.20
CA GLN A 109 10.09 4.00 1.35
C GLN A 109 10.49 3.08 0.19
N MET A 110 10.68 3.62 -1.02
CA MET A 110 11.25 2.86 -2.13
C MET A 110 12.71 2.47 -1.84
N TYR A 111 13.54 3.37 -1.33
CA TYR A 111 14.90 3.03 -0.90
C TYR A 111 14.91 1.93 0.17
N ILE A 112 14.04 2.05 1.18
CA ILE A 112 13.90 1.04 2.22
C ILE A 112 13.48 -0.30 1.60
N SER A 113 12.43 -0.31 0.78
CA SER A 113 11.91 -1.53 0.17
C SER A 113 12.94 -2.18 -0.75
N SER A 114 13.63 -1.44 -1.61
CA SER A 114 14.66 -1.99 -2.49
C SER A 114 15.85 -2.59 -1.72
N ALA A 115 16.31 -1.93 -0.64
CA ALA A 115 17.36 -2.49 0.22
C ALA A 115 16.88 -3.74 1.00
N VAL A 116 15.67 -3.64 1.54
CA VAL A 116 14.71 -4.66 1.98
C VAL A 116 14.71 -5.99 1.24
N TYR A 117 14.17 -5.92 0.05
CA TYR A 117 13.80 -7.07 -0.76
C TYR A 117 14.94 -7.45 -1.70
N GLY A 118 15.97 -6.62 -1.87
CA GLY A 118 17.16 -6.94 -2.66
C GLY A 118 16.87 -7.09 -4.16
N GLY A 119 15.82 -6.44 -4.67
CA GLY A 119 15.43 -6.50 -6.08
C GLY A 119 15.78 -5.24 -6.85
N GLU A 120 15.81 -5.37 -8.18
CA GLU A 120 15.80 -4.22 -9.10
C GLU A 120 14.53 -3.39 -8.93
N ILE A 121 14.59 -2.14 -9.40
CA ILE A 121 13.44 -1.25 -9.45
C ILE A 121 12.38 -1.89 -10.34
N PRO A 122 11.18 -2.20 -9.82
CA PRO A 122 10.22 -2.96 -10.59
C PRO A 122 9.57 -2.05 -11.65
N PRO A 123 9.13 -2.60 -12.79
CA PRO A 123 8.47 -1.80 -13.83
C PRO A 123 7.14 -1.19 -13.35
N ARG A 124 6.46 -1.87 -12.42
CA ARG A 124 5.27 -1.43 -11.68
C ARG A 124 5.38 -1.84 -10.22
N LEU A 125 4.74 -1.10 -9.33
CA LEU A 125 4.64 -1.46 -7.92
C LEU A 125 3.96 -2.82 -7.80
N THR A 126 4.56 -3.69 -7.00
CA THR A 126 3.98 -4.97 -6.63
C THR A 126 3.65 -4.95 -5.15
N VAL A 127 2.86 -5.91 -4.69
CA VAL A 127 2.54 -6.06 -3.26
C VAL A 127 3.79 -6.10 -2.37
N ASN A 128 4.98 -6.45 -2.87
CA ASN A 128 6.23 -6.40 -2.10
C ASN A 128 6.68 -4.98 -1.71
N TYR A 129 6.12 -3.95 -2.35
CA TYR A 129 6.35 -2.54 -2.03
C TYR A 129 5.17 -1.96 -1.25
N LEU A 130 4.38 -2.79 -0.58
CA LEU A 130 3.29 -2.33 0.27
C LEU A 130 3.80 -1.26 1.25
N GLY A 131 3.05 -0.19 1.39
CA GLY A 131 3.33 0.91 2.32
C GLY A 131 4.16 2.05 1.74
N VAL A 132 4.76 1.90 0.55
CA VAL A 132 5.46 3.02 -0.12
C VAL A 132 4.49 4.14 -0.52
N LEU A 133 3.21 3.82 -0.72
CA LEU A 133 2.19 4.80 -1.11
C LEU A 133 1.59 5.55 0.08
N ASN A 134 1.89 5.16 1.32
CA ASN A 134 1.16 5.66 2.49
C ASN A 134 1.15 7.18 2.64
N GLY A 135 2.27 7.84 2.33
CA GLY A 135 2.35 9.31 2.35
C GLY A 135 1.47 9.95 1.28
N LEU A 136 1.40 9.34 0.10
CA LEU A 136 0.58 9.82 -1.02
C LEU A 136 -0.91 9.52 -0.82
N GLU A 137 -1.25 8.37 -0.22
CA GLU A 137 -2.64 7.99 0.07
C GLU A 137 -3.32 8.93 1.07
N ARG A 138 -2.54 9.67 1.86
CA ARG A 138 -3.05 10.72 2.76
C ARG A 138 -3.39 12.02 2.05
N LEU A 139 -2.89 12.23 0.84
CA LEU A 139 -3.19 13.43 0.06
C LEU A 139 -4.56 13.33 -0.65
N GLU A 140 -5.49 12.52 -0.13
CA GLU A 140 -6.82 12.17 -0.66
C GLU A 140 -7.21 12.90 -1.97
N ALA A 141 -7.09 12.20 -3.11
CA ALA A 141 -7.43 12.63 -4.47
C ALA A 141 -6.66 13.82 -5.10
N ASN A 142 -5.74 14.48 -4.38
CA ASN A 142 -5.08 15.72 -4.84
C ASN A 142 -3.67 15.54 -5.43
N PHE A 143 -3.22 14.30 -5.64
CA PHE A 143 -1.91 14.03 -6.25
C PHE A 143 -2.02 12.98 -7.36
N ASP A 144 -1.81 13.43 -8.59
CA ASP A 144 -1.73 12.54 -9.75
C ASP A 144 -0.33 11.92 -9.83
N ALA A 145 -0.24 10.61 -9.62
CA ALA A 145 1.02 9.89 -9.66
C ALA A 145 1.68 9.88 -11.06
N ARG A 146 0.94 10.22 -12.13
CA ARG A 146 1.48 10.41 -13.48
C ARG A 146 2.40 11.63 -13.56
N GLU A 147 2.12 12.64 -12.77
CA GLU A 147 2.87 13.91 -12.74
C GLU A 147 4.05 13.89 -11.77
N ALA A 148 4.20 12.82 -11.00
CA ALA A 148 5.16 12.75 -9.89
C ALA A 148 6.60 13.08 -10.29
N LEU A 149 7.02 12.71 -11.51
CA LEU A 149 8.36 13.04 -12.02
C LEU A 149 8.53 14.53 -12.30
N ALA A 150 7.55 15.16 -12.95
CA ALA A 150 7.58 16.59 -13.25
C ALA A 150 7.50 17.40 -11.94
N TYR A 151 6.64 17.00 -11.02
CA TYR A 151 6.53 17.59 -9.69
C TYR A 151 7.86 17.51 -8.91
N TYR A 152 8.52 16.35 -8.94
CA TYR A 152 9.83 16.17 -8.33
C TYR A 152 10.88 17.10 -8.93
N GLN A 153 10.94 17.23 -10.25
CA GLN A 153 11.91 18.10 -10.91
C GLN A 153 11.72 19.56 -10.51
N LYS A 154 10.47 20.03 -10.44
CA LYS A 154 10.14 21.40 -10.01
C LYS A 154 10.49 21.66 -8.54
N ASN A 155 10.28 20.68 -7.66
CA ASN A 155 10.41 20.83 -6.20
C ASN A 155 11.62 20.09 -5.61
N LYS A 156 12.63 19.78 -6.43
CA LYS A 156 13.71 18.85 -6.09
C LYS A 156 14.44 19.20 -4.79
N ALA A 157 14.78 20.47 -4.60
CA ALA A 157 15.53 20.92 -3.43
C ALA A 157 14.79 20.62 -2.12
N GLU A 158 13.50 20.97 -2.04
CA GLU A 158 12.69 20.75 -0.84
C GLU A 158 12.41 19.27 -0.59
N ILE A 159 12.12 18.49 -1.63
CA ILE A 159 11.94 17.04 -1.51
C ILE A 159 13.21 16.36 -0.98
N LYS A 160 14.39 16.81 -1.44
CA LYS A 160 15.67 16.27 -0.96
C LYS A 160 15.98 16.66 0.48
N LYS A 161 15.60 17.86 0.95
CA LYS A 161 15.69 18.22 2.37
C LYS A 161 14.87 17.26 3.24
N TRP A 162 13.64 16.94 2.83
CA TRP A 162 12.82 15.94 3.52
C TRP A 162 13.47 14.55 3.52
N LEU A 163 14.10 14.13 2.43
CA LEU A 163 14.85 12.87 2.39
C LEU A 163 16.02 12.87 3.40
N VAL A 164 16.82 13.94 3.46
CA VAL A 164 17.87 14.09 4.47
C VAL A 164 17.29 13.92 5.88
N GLN A 165 16.17 14.58 6.16
CA GLN A 165 15.50 14.52 7.45
C GLN A 165 15.01 13.10 7.78
N PHE A 166 14.32 12.42 6.86
CA PHE A 166 13.82 11.06 7.09
C PHE A 166 14.95 10.05 7.34
N PHE A 167 16.05 10.14 6.58
CA PHE A 167 17.21 9.29 6.82
C PHE A 167 17.85 9.57 8.19
N LYS A 168 17.96 10.85 8.58
CA LYS A 168 18.48 11.25 9.90
C LYS A 168 17.60 10.76 11.03
N GLU A 169 16.28 11.03 10.98
CA GLU A 169 15.31 10.64 12.01
C GLU A 169 15.27 9.13 12.21
N ALA A 170 15.43 8.38 11.13
CA ALA A 170 15.48 6.93 11.17
C ALA A 170 16.81 6.39 11.73
N ALA A 171 17.88 7.20 11.79
CA ALA A 171 19.26 6.77 12.06
C ALA A 171 19.81 5.82 10.98
N LEU A 172 19.57 6.17 9.71
CA LEU A 172 20.15 5.51 8.53
C LEU A 172 21.48 6.16 8.11
N PRO A 173 22.25 5.52 7.21
CA PRO A 173 23.41 6.14 6.60
C PRO A 173 23.03 7.48 5.97
N VAL A 174 23.89 8.48 6.15
CA VAL A 174 23.62 9.87 5.73
C VAL A 174 23.22 9.92 4.26
N TYR A 175 22.04 10.49 3.99
CA TYR A 175 21.59 10.75 2.63
C TYR A 175 22.36 11.92 2.03
N GLN A 176 22.91 11.71 0.84
CA GLN A 176 23.68 12.71 0.10
C GLN A 176 22.80 13.32 -1.00
N PRO A 177 22.23 14.52 -0.81
CA PRO A 177 21.31 15.13 -1.77
C PRO A 177 21.96 15.47 -3.11
N GLU A 178 23.26 15.79 -3.10
CA GLU A 178 24.02 16.17 -4.30
C GLU A 178 24.49 14.96 -5.14
N ASN A 179 24.26 13.73 -4.67
CA ASN A 179 24.72 12.54 -5.38
C ASN A 179 23.90 12.31 -6.66
N ALA A 180 24.55 12.41 -7.83
CA ALA A 180 23.92 12.22 -9.13
C ALA A 180 23.30 10.82 -9.32
N ARG A 181 23.86 9.77 -8.70
CA ARG A 181 23.28 8.43 -8.78
C ARG A 181 21.95 8.33 -8.04
N ASN A 182 21.80 9.04 -6.92
CA ASN A 182 20.54 9.10 -6.19
C ASN A 182 19.44 9.72 -7.05
N ASP A 183 19.75 10.81 -7.78
CA ASP A 183 18.80 11.45 -8.69
C ASP A 183 18.33 10.50 -9.82
N ILE A 184 19.23 9.70 -10.39
CA ILE A 184 18.87 8.69 -11.40
C ILE A 184 17.91 7.65 -10.82
N THR A 185 18.22 7.13 -9.62
CA THR A 185 17.39 6.14 -8.92
C THR A 185 16.02 6.71 -8.54
N GLU A 186 15.96 7.92 -8.01
CA GLU A 186 14.71 8.60 -7.63
C GLU A 186 13.81 8.82 -8.84
N LYS A 187 14.38 9.29 -9.97
CA LYS A 187 13.65 9.40 -11.23
C LYS A 187 13.13 8.06 -11.72
N ALA A 188 13.89 6.97 -11.54
CA ALA A 188 13.43 5.64 -11.89
C ALA A 188 12.28 5.17 -10.98
N PHE A 189 12.34 5.41 -9.66
CA PHE A 189 11.23 5.16 -8.75
C PHE A 189 9.98 5.95 -9.15
N LEU A 190 10.09 7.23 -9.46
CA LEU A 190 8.94 8.05 -9.88
C LEU A 190 8.35 7.60 -11.21
N LYS A 191 9.17 7.08 -12.14
CA LYS A 191 8.66 6.42 -13.35
C LYS A 191 7.89 5.13 -13.03
N THR A 192 8.36 4.34 -12.06
CA THR A 192 7.61 3.18 -11.56
C THR A 192 6.27 3.60 -10.95
N LEU A 193 6.24 4.67 -10.15
CA LEU A 193 5.01 5.23 -9.60
C LEU A 193 4.01 5.58 -10.70
N ALA A 194 4.44 6.38 -11.69
CA ALA A 194 3.62 6.77 -12.82
C ALA A 194 3.10 5.54 -13.61
N ARG A 195 3.94 4.53 -13.85
CA ARG A 195 3.54 3.29 -14.54
C ARG A 195 2.58 2.41 -13.75
N SER A 196 2.49 2.63 -12.44
CA SER A 196 1.60 1.91 -11.53
C SER A 196 0.24 2.60 -11.40
N THR A 197 0.05 3.73 -12.07
CA THR A 197 -1.24 4.42 -12.15
C THR A 197 -2.22 3.71 -13.05
N LEU A 198 -3.49 3.79 -12.68
CA LEU A 198 -4.63 3.34 -13.48
C LEU A 198 -5.55 4.54 -13.77
N GLU A 199 -6.81 4.27 -14.07
CA GLU A 199 -7.83 5.30 -14.28
C GLU A 199 -7.88 6.25 -13.07
N HIS A 200 -8.05 7.56 -13.34
CA HIS A 200 -8.01 8.65 -12.36
C HIS A 200 -6.63 8.95 -11.72
N GLY A 201 -5.52 8.46 -12.28
CA GLY A 201 -4.17 8.89 -11.88
C GLY A 201 -3.68 8.33 -10.54
N ARG A 202 -4.44 7.44 -9.90
CA ARG A 202 -4.07 6.79 -8.64
C ARG A 202 -3.17 5.58 -8.89
N ALA A 203 -2.09 5.46 -8.12
CA ALA A 203 -1.20 4.30 -8.18
C ALA A 203 -1.75 3.12 -7.36
N GLY A 204 -1.56 1.90 -7.87
CA GLY A 204 -1.90 0.66 -7.19
C GLY A 204 -0.80 -0.39 -7.31
N TYR A 205 -1.01 -1.53 -6.66
CA TYR A 205 -0.09 -2.65 -6.60
C TYR A 205 -0.56 -3.79 -7.51
N VAL A 206 0.33 -4.29 -8.36
CA VAL A 206 0.11 -5.55 -9.07
C VAL A 206 0.30 -6.72 -8.09
N LEU A 207 -0.55 -7.73 -8.22
CA LEU A 207 -0.43 -8.93 -7.42
C LEU A 207 0.81 -9.72 -7.86
N ALA A 208 1.71 -9.98 -6.91
CA ALA A 208 2.89 -10.81 -7.10
C ALA A 208 3.03 -11.74 -5.90
N ALA A 209 3.77 -12.84 -6.05
CA ALA A 209 4.12 -13.70 -4.93
C ALA A 209 4.77 -12.84 -3.81
N PRO A 210 4.15 -12.74 -2.62
CA PRO A 210 4.69 -11.90 -1.57
C PRO A 210 5.94 -12.55 -0.98
N ARG A 211 6.94 -11.74 -0.69
CA ARG A 211 8.19 -12.16 -0.03
C ARG A 211 8.04 -12.27 1.50
N TRP A 212 6.82 -12.19 2.02
CA TRP A 212 6.48 -12.45 3.41
C TRP A 212 5.91 -13.86 3.52
N ASN A 213 6.62 -14.73 4.21
CA ASN A 213 6.27 -16.15 4.36
C ASN A 213 6.32 -16.59 5.83
N GLU A 214 6.41 -15.64 6.77
CA GLU A 214 6.44 -15.95 8.18
C GLU A 214 5.09 -16.56 8.62
N PRO A 215 5.10 -17.72 9.30
CA PRO A 215 3.88 -18.35 9.78
C PRO A 215 3.26 -17.51 10.90
N LEU A 216 1.93 -17.50 10.98
CA LEU A 216 1.18 -16.83 12.04
C LEU A 216 1.23 -17.66 13.33
N PRO A 217 1.76 -17.12 14.46
CA PRO A 217 1.72 -17.81 15.74
C PRO A 217 0.29 -18.11 16.18
N GLN A 218 0.07 -19.28 16.77
CA GLN A 218 -1.26 -19.74 17.19
C GLN A 218 -1.93 -18.76 18.18
N ALA A 219 -1.16 -18.12 19.06
CA ALA A 219 -1.69 -17.14 20.00
C ALA A 219 -2.24 -15.88 19.31
N ASP A 220 -1.52 -15.37 18.31
CA ASP A 220 -1.96 -14.21 17.52
C ASP A 220 -3.13 -14.59 16.61
N GLN A 221 -3.15 -15.81 16.06
CA GLN A 221 -4.28 -16.33 15.29
C GLN A 221 -5.56 -16.36 16.14
N LYS A 222 -5.49 -16.92 17.36
CA LYS A 222 -6.65 -16.95 18.28
C LYS A 222 -7.14 -15.54 18.62
N TRP A 223 -6.21 -14.63 18.89
CA TRP A 223 -6.58 -13.23 19.19
C TRP A 223 -7.23 -12.55 17.98
N LEU A 224 -6.64 -12.65 16.79
CA LEU A 224 -7.22 -12.08 15.56
C LEU A 224 -8.57 -12.71 15.20
N GLN A 225 -8.74 -14.00 15.43
CA GLN A 225 -10.01 -14.70 15.21
C GLN A 225 -11.10 -14.17 16.15
N GLU A 226 -10.76 -13.93 17.42
CA GLU A 226 -11.68 -13.28 18.37
C GLU A 226 -12.02 -11.85 17.94
N VAL A 227 -11.03 -11.08 17.46
CA VAL A 227 -11.29 -9.74 16.92
C VAL A 227 -12.24 -9.78 15.72
N GLN A 228 -12.04 -10.70 14.79
CA GLN A 228 -12.90 -10.91 13.62
C GLN A 228 -14.32 -11.33 14.04
N ARG A 229 -14.45 -12.25 15.00
CA ARG A 229 -15.73 -12.68 15.55
C ARG A 229 -16.50 -11.53 16.20
N LEU A 230 -15.83 -10.73 17.03
CA LEU A 230 -16.43 -9.55 17.66
C LEU A 230 -16.79 -8.47 16.65
N ALA A 231 -15.97 -8.26 15.61
CA ALA A 231 -16.27 -7.34 14.53
C ALA A 231 -17.50 -7.79 13.74
N ALA A 232 -17.62 -9.09 13.43
CA ALA A 232 -18.81 -9.66 12.79
C ALA A 232 -20.07 -9.48 13.66
N ALA A 233 -19.95 -9.65 14.98
CA ALA A 233 -21.05 -9.37 15.92
C ALA A 233 -21.44 -7.88 15.92
N ASP A 234 -20.47 -6.96 15.92
CA ASP A 234 -20.71 -5.51 15.82
C ASP A 234 -21.41 -5.16 14.48
N ILE A 235 -20.97 -5.75 13.37
CA ILE A 235 -21.57 -5.55 12.03
C ILE A 235 -23.03 -6.03 12.03
N ARG A 236 -23.34 -7.14 12.69
CA ARG A 236 -24.73 -7.64 12.80
C ARG A 236 -25.63 -6.69 13.61
N GLN A 237 -25.05 -5.91 14.53
CA GLN A 237 -25.79 -4.98 15.40
C GLN A 237 -25.79 -3.53 14.89
N LYS A 238 -25.02 -3.21 13.85
CA LYS A 238 -24.89 -1.86 13.30
C LYS A 238 -25.26 -1.84 11.84
N VAL A 239 -25.79 -0.71 11.38
CA VAL A 239 -26.10 -0.46 9.98
C VAL A 239 -25.34 0.78 9.53
N VAL A 240 -24.92 0.82 8.26
CA VAL A 240 -24.34 2.02 7.66
C VAL A 240 -25.42 2.76 6.92
N LEU A 241 -25.70 3.98 7.38
CA LEU A 241 -26.58 4.94 6.74
C LEU A 241 -25.75 5.80 5.78
N TYR A 242 -25.94 5.65 4.49
CA TYR A 242 -25.40 6.58 3.49
C TYR A 242 -26.45 7.63 3.18
N GLU A 243 -25.99 8.86 2.95
CA GLU A 243 -26.85 9.98 2.56
C GLU A 243 -26.39 10.48 1.19
N GLU A 244 -27.32 10.55 0.24
CA GLU A 244 -27.12 11.06 -1.11
C GLU A 244 -28.20 12.11 -1.42
N ASN A 245 -27.94 13.05 -2.33
CA ASN A 245 -29.01 13.94 -2.80
C ASN A 245 -29.96 13.13 -3.70
N ALA A 246 -31.26 13.34 -3.56
CA ALA A 246 -32.23 12.63 -4.39
C ALA A 246 -32.04 13.00 -5.88
N ALA A 247 -31.75 12.01 -6.72
CA ALA A 247 -31.84 12.20 -8.17
C ALA A 247 -33.30 12.52 -8.56
N SER A 248 -33.48 13.31 -9.62
CA SER A 248 -34.80 13.71 -10.14
C SER A 248 -35.79 12.53 -10.17
N LEU A 249 -37.04 12.79 -9.79
CA LEU A 249 -38.18 11.90 -9.46
C LEU A 249 -38.47 10.68 -10.38
N SER A 250 -37.72 10.44 -11.44
CA SER A 250 -37.95 9.40 -12.45
C SER A 250 -37.27 8.04 -12.20
N SER A 251 -36.50 7.87 -11.13
CA SER A 251 -35.78 6.60 -10.82
C SER A 251 -36.32 5.84 -9.60
N LEU A 252 -37.48 6.25 -9.08
CA LEU A 252 -38.03 5.89 -7.76
C LEU A 252 -38.45 4.42 -7.55
N ASP A 253 -38.24 3.50 -8.49
CA ASP A 253 -38.99 2.23 -8.47
C ASP A 253 -38.19 0.93 -8.48
N LYS A 254 -36.86 0.92 -8.31
CA LYS A 254 -36.12 -0.36 -8.29
C LYS A 254 -34.95 -0.35 -7.30
N LEU A 255 -35.21 -0.84 -6.08
CA LEU A 255 -34.35 -1.70 -5.23
C LEU A 255 -34.58 -1.41 -3.74
N SER A 256 -34.78 -2.46 -2.94
CA SER A 256 -34.93 -2.42 -1.48
C SER A 256 -33.76 -1.70 -0.78
N GLY A 257 -34.04 -0.86 0.23
CA GLY A 257 -32.99 -0.27 1.08
C GLY A 257 -32.80 1.25 0.97
N GLN A 258 -33.78 1.99 0.43
CA GLN A 258 -33.72 3.45 0.25
C GLN A 258 -34.90 4.15 0.91
N TYR A 259 -34.69 5.36 1.44
CA TYR A 259 -35.80 6.26 1.75
C TYR A 259 -35.46 7.72 1.51
N THR A 260 -36.47 8.53 1.18
CA THR A 260 -36.31 9.97 0.94
C THR A 260 -36.86 10.77 2.11
N ASP A 261 -36.11 11.77 2.56
CA ASP A 261 -36.56 12.82 3.47
C ASP A 261 -35.82 14.14 3.13
N GLY A 262 -36.53 15.27 3.13
CA GLY A 262 -35.93 16.59 2.90
C GLY A 262 -35.08 16.74 1.62
N GLY A 263 -35.38 16.03 0.53
CA GLY A 263 -34.58 16.07 -0.72
C GLY A 263 -33.33 15.18 -0.72
N LYS A 264 -33.15 14.36 0.32
CA LYS A 264 -32.03 13.42 0.48
C LYS A 264 -32.53 11.99 0.39
N VAL A 265 -31.72 11.10 -0.15
CA VAL A 265 -31.90 9.65 -0.19
C VAL A 265 -30.95 9.01 0.80
N TYR A 266 -31.51 8.18 1.66
CA TYR A 266 -30.78 7.42 2.66
C TYR A 266 -30.65 5.98 2.19
N LEU A 267 -29.41 5.51 1.96
CA LEU A 267 -29.12 4.14 1.52
C LEU A 267 -28.60 3.29 2.66
N PHE A 268 -29.17 2.10 2.81
CA PHE A 268 -28.81 1.14 3.86
C PHE A 268 -27.92 0.06 3.28
N ARG A 269 -26.61 0.13 3.55
CA ARG A 269 -25.58 -0.82 3.05
C ARG A 269 -25.78 -1.19 1.57
N PRO A 270 -25.63 -0.25 0.61
CA PRO A 270 -25.72 -0.60 -0.80
C PRO A 270 -24.66 -1.66 -1.12
N ALA A 271 -25.00 -2.62 -1.98
CA ALA A 271 -24.12 -3.73 -2.40
C ALA A 271 -22.70 -3.25 -2.76
N GLY A 272 -22.62 -2.10 -3.42
CA GLY A 272 -21.38 -1.45 -3.85
C GLY A 272 -20.54 -0.83 -2.72
N LYS A 273 -20.96 -0.90 -1.45
CA LYS A 273 -20.26 -0.31 -0.28
C LYS A 273 -20.22 -1.21 0.95
N GLU A 274 -20.74 -2.44 0.86
CA GLU A 274 -20.84 -3.31 2.02
C GLU A 274 -19.49 -3.82 2.52
N CYS A 275 -18.59 -4.21 1.61
CA CYS A 275 -17.25 -4.64 1.98
C CYS A 275 -16.51 -3.52 2.72
N ALA A 276 -16.69 -2.26 2.31
CA ALA A 276 -16.11 -1.10 2.98
C ALA A 276 -16.60 -0.90 4.41
N ALA A 277 -17.89 -1.08 4.67
CA ALA A 277 -18.45 -1.02 6.02
C ALA A 277 -17.87 -2.11 6.94
N CYS A 278 -17.80 -3.33 6.45
CA CYS A 278 -17.30 -4.49 7.19
C CYS A 278 -15.80 -4.37 7.48
N SER A 279 -15.00 -3.97 6.48
CA SER A 279 -13.57 -3.70 6.64
C SER A 279 -13.34 -2.56 7.62
N TYR A 280 -14.08 -1.45 7.53
CA TYR A 280 -13.95 -0.32 8.46
C TYR A 280 -14.24 -0.72 9.91
N LEU A 281 -15.35 -1.41 10.18
CA LEU A 281 -15.70 -1.86 11.52
C LEU A 281 -14.65 -2.81 12.10
N THR A 282 -14.13 -3.72 11.27
CA THR A 282 -13.07 -4.65 11.65
C THR A 282 -11.77 -3.91 11.98
N CYS A 283 -11.34 -2.97 11.13
CA CYS A 283 -10.19 -2.11 11.39
C CYS A 283 -10.34 -1.28 12.68
N SER A 284 -11.51 -0.67 12.90
CA SER A 284 -11.83 0.11 14.10
C SER A 284 -11.75 -0.76 15.36
N ARG A 285 -12.23 -2.02 15.29
CA ARG A 285 -12.13 -3.00 16.39
C ARG A 285 -10.68 -3.40 16.67
N VAL A 286 -9.90 -3.72 15.64
CA VAL A 286 -8.45 -4.02 15.77
C VAL A 286 -7.73 -2.88 16.49
N CYS A 287 -7.96 -1.63 16.08
CA CYS A 287 -7.33 -0.46 16.69
C CYS A 287 -7.69 -0.29 18.18
N ARG A 288 -8.98 -0.45 18.54
CA ARG A 288 -9.43 -0.38 19.94
C ARG A 288 -8.82 -1.49 20.80
N GLN A 289 -8.76 -2.71 20.28
CA GLN A 289 -8.21 -3.87 21.00
C GLN A 289 -6.72 -3.74 21.28
N VAL A 290 -5.95 -3.22 20.31
CA VAL A 290 -4.51 -2.96 20.54
C VAL A 290 -4.27 -1.86 21.55
N GLN A 291 -5.11 -0.81 21.58
CA GLN A 291 -4.99 0.22 22.61
C GLN A 291 -5.33 -0.30 24.02
N ALA A 292 -6.33 -1.18 24.14
CA ALA A 292 -6.74 -1.75 25.42
C ALA A 292 -5.70 -2.72 26.03
N GLN A 293 -4.74 -3.20 25.23
CA GLN A 293 -3.71 -4.14 25.65
C GLN A 293 -2.31 -3.70 25.17
N PRO A 294 -1.81 -2.54 25.65
CA PRO A 294 -0.59 -1.93 25.14
C PRO A 294 0.69 -2.70 25.52
N SER A 295 0.60 -3.67 26.44
CA SER A 295 1.74 -4.45 26.97
C SER A 295 2.15 -5.66 26.11
N ARG A 296 1.35 -6.03 25.10
CA ARG A 296 1.78 -7.00 24.08
C ARG A 296 2.53 -6.23 22.99
N ASN A 297 3.54 -6.83 22.36
CA ASN A 297 4.47 -6.25 21.36
C ASN A 297 3.85 -5.58 20.10
N TRP A 298 2.58 -5.23 20.13
CA TRP A 298 1.72 -4.66 19.10
C TRP A 298 1.91 -3.15 18.90
N GLY A 299 2.80 -2.49 19.65
CA GLY A 299 3.12 -1.07 19.52
C GLY A 299 3.72 -0.64 18.17
N LEU A 300 4.00 -1.59 17.26
CA LEU A 300 4.41 -1.36 15.87
C LEU A 300 3.46 -2.00 14.85
N MET A 301 2.28 -2.47 15.28
CA MET A 301 1.29 -3.07 14.38
C MET A 301 0.87 -2.04 13.32
N GLN A 302 0.57 -2.47 12.11
CA GLN A 302 0.00 -1.62 11.08
C GLN A 302 -1.36 -2.18 10.66
N VAL A 303 -2.33 -1.31 10.39
CA VAL A 303 -3.65 -1.71 9.91
C VAL A 303 -3.91 -1.01 8.59
N TYR A 304 -4.28 -1.80 7.59
CA TYR A 304 -4.65 -1.30 6.28
C TYR A 304 -6.04 -1.77 5.91
N GLN A 305 -6.78 -0.90 5.23
CA GLN A 305 -7.92 -1.29 4.43
C GLN A 305 -7.39 -1.67 3.04
N LEU A 306 -7.59 -2.92 2.65
CA LEU A 306 -7.26 -3.43 1.32
C LEU A 306 -8.46 -3.24 0.41
N GLN A 307 -8.21 -2.83 -0.83
CA GLN A 307 -9.22 -2.80 -1.88
C GLN A 307 -8.68 -3.45 -3.15
N LEU A 308 -9.36 -4.47 -3.64
CA LEU A 308 -9.09 -5.09 -4.93
C LEU A 308 -10.04 -4.56 -5.98
N ARG A 309 -9.49 -4.24 -7.16
CA ARG A 309 -10.27 -3.84 -8.34
C ARG A 309 -9.79 -4.56 -9.58
N PRO A 310 -10.66 -4.73 -10.59
CA PRO A 310 -10.24 -5.26 -11.88
C PRO A 310 -9.33 -4.28 -12.61
N LEU A 311 -8.36 -4.81 -13.35
CA LEU A 311 -7.37 -4.03 -14.10
C LEU A 311 -7.90 -3.52 -15.46
N LYS A 312 -8.66 -4.37 -16.18
CA LYS A 312 -9.20 -4.10 -17.53
C LYS A 312 -10.60 -4.71 -17.76
N ALA A 313 -11.29 -5.09 -16.70
CA ALA A 313 -12.61 -5.73 -16.76
C ALA A 313 -13.59 -4.97 -15.86
N SER A 314 -14.89 -5.19 -16.02
CA SER A 314 -15.88 -4.67 -15.08
C SER A 314 -15.85 -5.41 -13.73
N GLN A 315 -15.38 -6.66 -13.70
CA GLN A 315 -15.46 -7.54 -12.52
C GLN A 315 -14.11 -8.19 -12.17
N LEU A 316 -13.89 -8.43 -10.88
CA LEU A 316 -12.83 -9.25 -10.32
C LEU A 316 -12.96 -10.71 -10.77
N ARG A 317 -11.81 -11.35 -10.96
CA ARG A 317 -11.73 -12.75 -11.38
C ARG A 317 -11.02 -13.57 -10.30
N PRO A 318 -11.55 -14.76 -9.94
CA PRO A 318 -10.83 -15.66 -9.06
C PRO A 318 -9.56 -16.17 -9.77
N ALA A 319 -8.59 -16.65 -8.98
CA ALA A 319 -7.38 -17.25 -9.53
C ALA A 319 -7.65 -18.56 -10.28
N SER A 320 -8.70 -19.30 -9.87
CA SER A 320 -9.17 -20.52 -10.50
C SER A 320 -10.69 -20.55 -10.57
N GLY A 321 -11.23 -21.21 -11.61
CA GLY A 321 -12.68 -21.29 -11.83
C GLY A 321 -13.31 -19.99 -12.31
N THR A 322 -14.62 -19.86 -12.12
CA THR A 322 -15.42 -18.73 -12.63
C THR A 322 -16.06 -17.87 -11.54
N LYS A 323 -16.10 -18.33 -10.28
CA LYS A 323 -16.75 -17.63 -9.16
C LYS A 323 -15.91 -17.68 -7.89
N PHE A 324 -16.15 -16.70 -7.02
CA PHE A 324 -15.73 -16.75 -5.62
C PHE A 324 -16.75 -17.55 -4.81
N PHE A 325 -16.28 -18.20 -3.75
CA PHE A 325 -17.10 -19.03 -2.88
C PHE A 325 -16.91 -18.61 -1.43
N SER A 326 -17.99 -18.69 -0.65
CA SER A 326 -17.93 -18.55 0.80
C SER A 326 -17.16 -19.72 1.41
N PRO A 327 -16.72 -19.62 2.69
CA PRO A 327 -16.07 -20.73 3.37
C PRO A 327 -16.96 -21.97 3.47
N GLN A 328 -18.29 -21.79 3.45
CA GLN A 328 -19.30 -22.85 3.45
C GLN A 328 -19.63 -23.37 2.04
N GLY A 329 -18.89 -22.94 1.01
CA GLY A 329 -19.05 -23.39 -0.37
C GLY A 329 -20.18 -22.73 -1.16
N LYS A 330 -20.79 -21.66 -0.64
CA LYS A 330 -21.84 -20.93 -1.35
C LYS A 330 -21.21 -19.99 -2.38
N ALA A 331 -21.62 -20.08 -3.65
CA ALA A 331 -21.13 -19.18 -4.67
C ALA A 331 -21.61 -17.74 -4.44
N TYR A 332 -20.68 -16.78 -4.50
CA TYR A 332 -21.02 -15.36 -4.49
C TYR A 332 -21.47 -14.88 -5.88
N PRO A 333 -22.24 -13.77 -5.95
CA PRO A 333 -22.39 -13.03 -7.19
C PRO A 333 -21.05 -12.44 -7.65
N ASP A 334 -20.98 -12.00 -8.91
CA ASP A 334 -19.77 -11.38 -9.44
C ASP A 334 -19.38 -10.13 -8.64
N TRP A 335 -18.09 -9.98 -8.35
CA TRP A 335 -17.56 -8.86 -7.58
C TRP A 335 -16.97 -7.79 -8.49
N PHE A 336 -17.44 -6.55 -8.39
CA PHE A 336 -16.85 -5.40 -9.10
C PHE A 336 -15.63 -4.83 -8.36
N TYR A 337 -15.56 -5.07 -7.06
CA TYR A 337 -14.44 -4.77 -6.18
C TYR A 337 -14.55 -5.68 -4.94
N HIS A 338 -13.49 -5.78 -4.15
CA HIS A 338 -13.51 -6.48 -2.87
C HIS A 338 -12.67 -5.73 -1.85
N GLU A 339 -13.04 -5.79 -0.57
CA GLU A 339 -12.28 -5.16 0.51
C GLU A 339 -12.06 -6.11 1.67
N ALA A 340 -10.89 -5.99 2.28
CA ALA A 340 -10.47 -6.80 3.42
C ALA A 340 -9.61 -5.95 4.36
N VAL A 341 -9.36 -6.47 5.56
CA VAL A 341 -8.46 -5.82 6.51
C VAL A 341 -7.12 -6.52 6.50
N LEU A 342 -6.04 -5.78 6.30
CA LEU A 342 -4.69 -6.28 6.53
C LEU A 342 -4.16 -5.76 7.85
N VAL A 343 -3.75 -6.69 8.72
CA VAL A 343 -3.01 -6.40 9.94
C VAL A 343 -1.59 -6.89 9.74
N ILE A 344 -0.61 -6.01 9.94
CA ILE A 344 0.80 -6.42 9.99
C ILE A 344 1.24 -6.42 11.45
N LEU A 345 1.33 -7.62 12.02
CA LEU A 345 1.74 -7.83 13.41
C LEU A 345 3.25 -7.72 13.54
N ASN A 346 3.73 -7.23 14.69
CA ASN A 346 5.13 -7.37 15.10
C ASN A 346 5.23 -8.36 16.27
N HIS A 347 5.54 -9.63 15.98
CA HIS A 347 5.65 -10.68 16.98
C HIS A 347 7.06 -11.26 16.99
N GLY A 348 7.69 -11.35 18.17
CA GLY A 348 8.99 -12.01 18.30
C GLY A 348 10.05 -11.44 17.34
N LYS A 349 10.00 -10.14 17.08
CA LYS A 349 10.84 -9.45 16.09
C LYS A 349 10.59 -9.87 14.64
N ARG A 350 9.37 -10.27 14.28
CA ARG A 350 8.97 -10.64 12.92
C ARG A 350 7.71 -9.89 12.51
N HIS A 351 7.62 -9.54 11.24
CA HIS A 351 6.41 -8.91 10.68
C HIS A 351 5.57 -9.95 9.97
N ILE A 352 4.32 -10.06 10.42
CA ILE A 352 3.42 -11.12 9.98
C ILE A 352 2.18 -10.44 9.40
N PRO A 353 2.09 -10.35 8.05
CA PRO A 353 0.91 -9.79 7.39
C PRO A 353 -0.22 -10.82 7.37
N VAL A 354 -1.31 -10.48 8.04
CA VAL A 354 -2.50 -11.30 8.20
C VAL A 354 -3.71 -10.55 7.68
N VAL A 355 -4.50 -11.21 6.84
CA VAL A 355 -5.76 -10.68 6.34
C VAL A 355 -6.91 -11.21 7.19
N LEU A 356 -7.81 -10.31 7.55
CA LEU A 356 -9.11 -10.60 8.13
C LEU A 356 -10.15 -10.39 7.04
N ASP A 357 -10.67 -11.48 6.52
CA ASP A 357 -11.66 -11.49 5.45
C ASP A 357 -12.67 -12.63 5.69
N PRO A 358 -13.80 -12.34 6.37
CA PRO A 358 -14.82 -13.35 6.64
C PRO A 358 -15.52 -13.87 5.39
N PHE A 359 -15.37 -13.21 4.24
CA PHE A 359 -16.00 -13.65 2.99
C PHE A 359 -15.27 -14.82 2.35
N LEU A 360 -13.95 -14.89 2.50
CA LEU A 360 -13.11 -15.91 1.87
C LEU A 360 -12.56 -16.93 2.87
N ALA A 361 -12.55 -16.63 4.17
CA ALA A 361 -12.10 -17.56 5.20
C ALA A 361 -12.87 -17.39 6.52
N GLU A 362 -13.07 -18.49 7.25
CA GLU A 362 -13.70 -18.47 8.59
C GLU A 362 -12.84 -17.79 9.67
N GLY A 363 -11.56 -17.57 9.37
CA GLY A 363 -10.62 -16.96 10.30
C GLY A 363 -9.49 -16.20 9.62
N PRO A 364 -8.55 -15.69 10.42
CA PRO A 364 -7.40 -14.94 9.92
C PRO A 364 -6.54 -15.80 8.98
N MET A 365 -6.12 -15.21 7.86
CA MET A 365 -5.38 -15.91 6.83
C MET A 365 -4.09 -15.18 6.46
N ALA A 366 -3.06 -15.92 6.05
CA ALA A 366 -1.82 -15.29 5.63
C ALA A 366 -2.07 -14.42 4.39
N PHE A 367 -1.40 -13.27 4.28
CA PHE A 367 -1.61 -12.36 3.15
C PHE A 367 -1.36 -13.01 1.79
N SER A 368 -0.37 -13.90 1.68
CA SER A 368 -0.10 -14.68 0.48
C SER A 368 -1.22 -15.66 0.12
N GLN A 369 -1.82 -16.31 1.12
CA GLN A 369 -2.97 -17.21 0.92
C GLN A 369 -4.18 -16.41 0.43
N TRP A 370 -4.46 -15.26 1.04
CA TRP A 370 -5.56 -14.39 0.60
C TRP A 370 -5.38 -13.91 -0.85
N LEU A 371 -4.17 -13.46 -1.21
CA LEU A 371 -3.87 -13.04 -2.59
C LEU A 371 -4.05 -14.16 -3.61
N ALA A 372 -3.83 -15.42 -3.22
CA ALA A 372 -3.97 -16.58 -4.10
C ALA A 372 -5.43 -16.85 -4.53
N HIS A 373 -6.42 -16.20 -3.93
CA HIS A 373 -7.81 -16.27 -4.39
C HIS A 373 -8.05 -15.44 -5.66
N PHE A 374 -7.18 -14.50 -6.02
CA PHE A 374 -7.44 -13.52 -7.07
C PHE A 374 -6.51 -13.71 -8.28
N SER A 375 -7.03 -13.49 -9.49
CA SER A 375 -6.24 -13.57 -10.71
C SER A 375 -5.23 -12.41 -10.79
N PRO A 376 -3.91 -12.68 -10.81
CA PRO A 376 -2.90 -11.62 -10.74
C PRO A 376 -2.81 -10.79 -12.02
N GLN A 377 -3.15 -11.34 -13.18
CA GLN A 377 -3.12 -10.60 -14.46
C GLN A 377 -4.30 -9.62 -14.60
N HIS A 378 -5.36 -9.81 -13.81
CA HIS A 378 -6.62 -9.08 -13.95
C HIS A 378 -6.95 -8.18 -12.76
N THR A 379 -6.09 -8.15 -11.74
CA THR A 379 -6.42 -7.51 -10.46
C THR A 379 -5.35 -6.51 -10.06
N VAL A 380 -5.78 -5.35 -9.58
CA VAL A 380 -4.96 -4.38 -8.87
C VAL A 380 -5.37 -4.35 -7.40
N LEU A 381 -4.40 -4.21 -6.51
CA LEU A 381 -4.60 -3.97 -5.09
C LEU A 381 -4.29 -2.51 -4.75
N TYR A 382 -5.16 -1.90 -3.96
CA TYR A 382 -4.87 -0.69 -3.21
C TYR A 382 -4.82 -1.03 -1.72
N ALA A 383 -3.97 -0.32 -0.99
CA ALA A 383 -3.82 -0.50 0.45
C ALA A 383 -3.75 0.86 1.12
N TYR A 384 -4.76 1.16 1.93
CA TYR A 384 -4.92 2.44 2.60
C TYR A 384 -4.56 2.27 4.06
N PRO A 385 -3.57 3.02 4.59
CA PRO A 385 -3.36 3.08 6.04
C PRO A 385 -4.67 3.44 6.72
N PHE A 386 -5.12 2.58 7.64
CA PHE A 386 -6.42 2.78 8.24
C PHE A 386 -6.42 3.98 9.19
N GLN A 387 -7.43 4.82 9.05
CA GLN A 387 -7.71 5.94 9.93
C GLN A 387 -9.21 5.94 10.26
N ARG A 388 -9.53 6.30 11.50
CA ARG A 388 -10.91 6.48 11.93
C ARG A 388 -11.38 7.87 11.54
N TRP A 389 -12.56 7.95 10.93
CA TRP A 389 -13.16 9.19 10.46
C TRP A 389 -14.49 9.44 11.15
N SER A 390 -14.73 10.68 11.59
CA SER A 390 -15.95 11.04 12.31
C SER A 390 -17.19 10.74 11.49
N ASP A 391 -17.20 11.15 10.22
CA ASP A 391 -18.32 10.94 9.29
C ASP A 391 -18.69 9.45 9.13
N THR A 392 -17.69 8.58 9.11
CA THR A 392 -17.88 7.14 8.94
C THR A 392 -18.35 6.49 10.24
N GLU A 393 -17.87 6.95 11.40
CA GLU A 393 -18.38 6.52 12.71
C GLU A 393 -19.81 7.00 12.97
N GLU A 394 -20.18 8.20 12.54
CA GLU A 394 -21.54 8.75 12.68
C GLU A 394 -22.55 7.99 11.82
N ARG A 395 -22.15 7.56 10.62
CA ARG A 395 -22.99 6.73 9.74
C ARG A 395 -23.23 5.33 10.28
N LEU A 396 -22.42 4.87 11.23
CA LEU A 396 -22.55 3.56 11.87
C LEU A 396 -23.56 3.60 13.02
N VAL A 397 -24.84 3.53 12.67
CA VAL A 397 -25.95 3.63 13.62
C VAL A 397 -26.45 2.25 14.04
N ARG A 398 -27.10 2.18 15.22
CA ARG A 398 -27.84 0.97 15.63
C ARG A 398 -29.26 1.02 15.05
N PRO A 399 -29.77 -0.09 14.50
CA PRO A 399 -31.18 -0.19 14.13
C PRO A 399 -32.04 -0.11 15.39
N ASP A 400 -33.25 0.43 15.26
CA ASP A 400 -34.23 0.51 16.37
C ASP A 400 -34.83 -0.88 16.68
N LYS A 401 -34.92 -1.75 15.67
CA LYS A 401 -35.44 -3.12 15.78
C LYS A 401 -34.93 -4.03 14.66
N VAL A 402 -34.88 -5.34 14.92
CA VAL A 402 -34.65 -6.38 13.89
C VAL A 402 -35.83 -7.35 13.89
N LYS A 403 -36.36 -7.71 12.70
CA LYS A 403 -37.43 -8.71 12.54
C LYS A 403 -37.17 -9.57 11.30
N GLY A 404 -36.84 -10.85 11.49
CA GLY A 404 -36.45 -11.74 10.40
C GLY A 404 -35.18 -11.25 9.71
N ASN A 405 -35.17 -11.24 8.37
CA ASN A 405 -34.09 -10.67 7.57
C ASN A 405 -34.22 -9.15 7.35
N LYS A 406 -35.03 -8.46 8.15
CA LYS A 406 -35.23 -7.01 8.05
C LYS A 406 -34.75 -6.28 9.30
N ILE A 407 -34.08 -5.16 9.07
CA ILE A 407 -33.62 -4.17 10.07
C ILE A 407 -34.54 -2.96 10.01
N TRP A 408 -34.86 -2.35 11.15
CA TRP A 408 -35.72 -1.17 11.23
C TRP A 408 -34.93 0.03 11.75
N LYS A 409 -35.11 1.19 11.13
CA LYS A 409 -34.53 2.46 11.57
C LYS A 409 -35.45 3.62 11.16
N ASP A 410 -35.73 4.51 12.11
CA ASP A 410 -36.59 5.69 11.95
C ASP A 410 -37.97 5.31 11.38
N GLY A 411 -38.58 4.27 11.97
CA GLY A 411 -39.92 3.79 11.59
C GLY A 411 -40.00 2.98 10.28
N ARG A 412 -38.89 2.76 9.58
CA ARG A 412 -38.86 2.07 8.27
C ARG A 412 -38.08 0.76 8.33
N SER A 413 -38.40 -0.19 7.45
CA SER A 413 -37.76 -1.52 7.37
C SER A 413 -36.85 -1.67 6.15
N TYR A 414 -35.70 -2.30 6.32
CA TYR A 414 -34.65 -2.51 5.33
C TYR A 414 -34.26 -3.98 5.29
N LYS A 415 -33.97 -4.52 4.10
CA LYS A 415 -33.37 -5.84 3.96
C LYS A 415 -31.87 -5.63 3.73
N PRO A 416 -30.95 -6.11 4.59
CA PRO A 416 -29.53 -6.02 4.31
C PRO A 416 -29.24 -6.77 3.00
N TYR A 417 -28.24 -6.29 2.26
CA TYR A 417 -27.68 -7.06 1.14
C TYR A 417 -27.25 -8.45 1.67
N PRO A 418 -27.42 -9.54 0.89
CA PRO A 418 -27.24 -10.90 1.36
C PRO A 418 -25.77 -11.21 1.60
N VAL A 419 -25.24 -10.73 2.72
CA VAL A 419 -24.09 -11.33 3.38
C VAL A 419 -24.68 -12.17 4.50
N GLU A 420 -25.16 -13.35 4.10
CA GLU A 420 -25.40 -14.43 5.04
C GLU A 420 -24.03 -14.84 5.58
N TYR A 421 -23.73 -14.38 6.80
CA TYR A 421 -22.58 -14.82 7.57
C TYR A 421 -22.78 -16.22 8.15
#